data_AF-E1WZQ7-F1
#
_entry.id   AF-E1WZQ7-F1
#
_cell.length_a   1.000
_cell.length_b   1.000
_cell.length_c   1.000
_cell.angle_alpha   90.00
_cell.angle_beta   90.00
_cell.angle_gamma   90.00
#
_symmetry.space_group_name_H-M   'P 1'
#
loop_
_entity.id
_entity.type
_entity.pdbx_description
1 polymer ?
#
loop_
_entity_poly.entity_id
_entity_poly.type
_entity_poly.pdbx_seq_one_letter_code
_entity_poly.pdbx_strand_id
1 'polypeptide(L)'
;MKILTVISLLLLASCGSHKIVSKLDNNDDAFSNESFMRFGHTRLTQVNENDFLKKELSNCYRGSFSTSLKSFQDKLGEYKTNEKYWLYIGICYQLYGSHLKANFYYDYALSGSKYTQAAILNNKALVAMKARNFDDAFPLLEKSIKLAPTSNVPKYNLAQLYIKFNHLEKARSLITPLVRKNQGDVDLILSMMTIEIASKDYKRANYWAGKFNSKQLTREDISLYVALLYYELGNYAEAKEIIGKQRATIIDEIATASRELNKKIDIELERIKEEKDSKDANNKKGVNRVAVKN
;
A
#
# COMPACT_ATOMS: atom_id res chain seq x y z
N MET A 1 28.34 1.34 2.90
CA MET A 1 27.32 0.27 2.83
C MET A 1 26.13 0.76 2.01
N LYS A 2 25.81 0.06 0.91
CA LYS A 2 24.91 0.52 -0.16
C LYS A 2 23.46 0.71 0.31
N ILE A 3 22.81 1.78 -0.18
CA ILE A 3 21.38 2.15 -0.04
C ILE A 3 20.40 0.98 -0.26
N LEU A 4 20.84 -0.11 -0.91
CA LEU A 4 20.11 -1.37 -1.05
C LEU A 4 19.50 -1.89 0.26
N THR A 5 20.09 -1.63 1.43
CA THR A 5 19.50 -2.07 2.71
C THR A 5 18.20 -1.36 3.05
N VAL A 6 18.04 -0.07 2.75
CA VAL A 6 16.80 0.67 3.03
C VAL A 6 15.66 0.20 2.10
N ILE A 7 15.98 -0.09 0.83
CA ILE A 7 15.03 -0.63 -0.15
C ILE A 7 14.59 -2.05 0.22
N SER A 8 15.47 -2.87 0.81
CA SER A 8 15.12 -4.24 1.25
C SER A 8 14.12 -4.28 2.42
N LEU A 9 14.08 -3.21 3.23
CA LEU A 9 13.13 -3.04 4.34
C LEU A 9 11.74 -2.56 3.89
N LEU A 10 11.58 -2.19 2.62
CA LEU A 10 10.59 -1.19 2.22
C LEU A 10 9.39 -1.74 1.44
N LEU A 11 8.91 -2.99 1.59
CA LEU A 11 7.92 -3.52 0.65
C LEU A 11 6.78 -4.34 1.26
N LEU A 12 6.20 -3.87 2.37
CA LEU A 12 4.89 -4.36 2.85
C LEU A 12 4.00 -3.22 3.38
N ALA A 13 3.83 -2.17 2.58
CA ALA A 13 2.58 -1.39 2.60
C ALA A 13 1.51 -2.04 1.70
N SER A 14 1.60 -3.36 1.49
CA SER A 14 0.49 -4.12 0.91
C SER A 14 -0.65 -4.09 1.93
N CYS A 15 -1.85 -3.76 1.47
CA CYS A 15 -3.07 -3.62 2.26
C CYS A 15 -3.42 -4.80 3.19
N GLY A 16 -2.63 -5.88 3.22
CA GLY A 16 -2.82 -7.07 4.05
C GLY A 16 -2.06 -7.10 5.40
N SER A 17 -1.02 -6.28 5.63
CA SER A 17 -0.30 -6.27 6.92
C SER A 17 -0.89 -5.26 7.91
N HIS A 18 -1.22 -4.05 7.47
CA HIS A 18 -1.81 -2.99 8.29
C HIS A 18 -2.80 -2.13 7.50
N LYS A 19 -3.91 -1.73 8.15
CA LYS A 19 -4.94 -0.87 7.55
C LYS A 19 -4.45 0.58 7.51
N ILE A 20 -3.88 0.99 6.39
CA ILE A 20 -3.59 2.41 6.12
C ILE A 20 -4.91 3.11 5.79
N VAL A 21 -5.27 4.15 6.52
CA VAL A 21 -6.55 4.85 6.34
C VAL A 21 -6.49 5.74 5.11
N SER A 22 -7.05 5.27 3.99
CA SER A 22 -7.29 6.06 2.79
C SER A 22 -8.70 6.68 2.80
N LYS A 23 -8.79 8.02 2.69
CA LYS A 23 -10.04 8.71 2.34
C LYS A 23 -10.01 8.94 0.82
N LEU A 24 -10.38 7.91 0.06
CA LEU A 24 -10.56 8.00 -1.39
C LEU A 24 -12.01 8.37 -1.69
N ASP A 25 -12.22 9.23 -2.68
CA ASP A 25 -13.55 9.47 -3.26
C ASP A 25 -13.99 8.24 -4.07
N ASN A 26 -15.29 7.96 -4.04
CA ASN A 26 -15.85 6.67 -4.49
C ASN A 26 -15.52 6.31 -5.95
N ASN A 27 -15.32 7.30 -6.82
CA ASN A 27 -15.13 7.12 -8.26
C ASN A 27 -13.70 6.69 -8.65
N ASP A 28 -12.72 6.89 -7.77
CA ASP A 28 -11.31 6.60 -8.06
C ASP A 28 -10.81 5.32 -7.37
N ASP A 29 -11.64 4.61 -6.60
CA ASP A 29 -11.24 3.36 -5.95
C ASP A 29 -11.44 2.15 -6.88
N ALA A 30 -10.33 1.65 -7.43
CA ALA A 30 -10.29 0.55 -8.38
C ALA A 30 -10.79 -0.79 -7.83
N PHE A 31 -10.98 -0.90 -6.51
CA PHE A 31 -11.26 -2.15 -5.80
C PHE A 31 -12.59 -2.14 -5.03
N SER A 32 -13.30 -1.01 -5.08
CA SER A 32 -14.53 -0.75 -4.33
C SER A 32 -15.63 -1.79 -4.49
N ASN A 33 -15.69 -2.42 -5.66
CA ASN A 33 -16.69 -3.44 -5.99
C ASN A 33 -16.27 -4.87 -5.58
N GLU A 34 -14.99 -5.08 -5.24
CA GLU A 34 -14.41 -6.39 -4.97
C GLU A 34 -14.09 -6.60 -3.48
N SER A 35 -13.78 -5.53 -2.75
CA SER A 35 -13.37 -5.60 -1.35
C SER A 35 -13.60 -4.28 -0.58
N PHE A 36 -13.86 -4.39 0.72
CA PHE A 36 -13.94 -3.24 1.63
C PHE A 36 -12.63 -2.99 2.39
N MET A 37 -11.54 -3.70 2.07
CA MET A 37 -10.24 -3.54 2.74
C MET A 37 -9.74 -2.08 2.77
N ARG A 38 -10.07 -1.28 1.75
CA ARG A 38 -9.67 0.13 1.62
C ARG A 38 -10.68 1.12 2.21
N PHE A 39 -11.79 0.63 2.75
CA PHE A 39 -12.84 1.51 3.25
C PHE A 39 -12.44 2.05 4.62
N GLY A 40 -12.33 3.38 4.70
CA GLY A 40 -12.28 4.10 5.96
C GLY A 40 -13.60 3.98 6.73
N HIS A 41 -13.58 4.38 8.00
CA HIS A 41 -14.75 4.26 8.89
C HIS A 41 -16.02 4.90 8.29
N THR A 42 -15.91 6.14 7.79
CA THR A 42 -17.02 6.87 7.16
C THR A 42 -17.62 6.15 5.95
N ARG A 43 -16.78 5.49 5.13
CA ARG A 43 -17.29 4.77 3.96
C ARG A 43 -17.93 3.44 4.35
N LEU A 44 -17.40 2.76 5.36
CA LEU A 44 -18.01 1.54 5.93
C LEU A 44 -19.40 1.83 6.48
N THR A 45 -19.63 2.99 7.12
CA THR A 45 -20.95 3.38 7.63
C THR A 45 -21.95 3.77 6.54
N GLN A 46 -21.48 4.01 5.31
CA GLN A 46 -22.34 4.36 4.16
C GLN A 46 -22.64 3.14 3.27
N VAL A 47 -22.12 1.95 3.61
CA VAL A 47 -22.46 0.72 2.89
C VAL A 47 -23.96 0.46 3.04
N ASN A 48 -24.63 0.22 1.91
CA ASN A 48 -26.08 0.01 1.84
C ASN A 48 -26.57 -0.99 2.90
N GLU A 49 -27.28 -0.50 3.91
CA GLU A 49 -27.80 -1.31 5.01
C GLU A 49 -28.90 -2.29 4.57
N ASN A 50 -29.51 -2.07 3.41
CA ASN A 50 -30.57 -2.94 2.87
C ASN A 50 -30.01 -4.23 2.23
N ASP A 51 -28.73 -4.25 1.85
CA ASP A 51 -28.05 -5.47 1.40
C ASP A 51 -27.46 -6.18 2.62
N PHE A 52 -28.17 -7.19 3.13
CA PHE A 52 -27.79 -7.94 4.32
C PHE A 52 -26.33 -8.39 4.30
N LEU A 53 -25.88 -9.00 3.19
CA LEU A 53 -24.53 -9.54 3.08
C LEU A 53 -23.48 -8.44 3.13
N LYS A 54 -23.68 -7.34 2.40
CA LYS A 54 -22.75 -6.20 2.43
C LYS A 54 -22.73 -5.50 3.78
N LYS A 55 -23.90 -5.33 4.41
CA LYS A 55 -24.02 -4.73 5.75
C LYS A 55 -23.22 -5.53 6.77
N GLU A 56 -23.41 -6.85 6.82
CA GLU A 56 -22.69 -7.71 7.78
C GLU A 56 -21.20 -7.79 7.47
N LEU A 57 -20.81 -7.84 6.19
CA LEU A 57 -19.40 -7.76 5.82
C LEU A 57 -18.77 -6.43 6.28
N SER A 58 -19.44 -5.30 6.06
CA SER A 58 -18.99 -3.98 6.51
C SER A 58 -18.79 -3.95 8.04
N ASN A 59 -19.72 -4.53 8.79
CA ASN A 59 -19.61 -4.67 10.24
C ASN A 59 -18.39 -5.50 10.67
N CYS A 60 -18.07 -6.58 9.97
CA CYS A 60 -16.83 -7.33 10.20
C CYS A 60 -15.58 -6.44 9.95
N TYR A 61 -15.56 -5.62 8.90
CA TYR A 61 -14.48 -4.65 8.65
C TYR A 61 -14.38 -3.53 9.69
N ARG A 62 -15.46 -3.29 10.45
CA ARG A 62 -15.51 -2.37 11.60
C ARG A 62 -15.11 -3.05 12.92
N GLY A 63 -14.91 -4.37 12.93
CA GLY A 63 -14.53 -5.14 14.11
C GLY A 63 -15.71 -5.74 14.89
N SER A 64 -16.95 -5.60 14.41
CA SER A 64 -18.16 -6.11 15.06
C SER A 64 -18.39 -7.61 14.78
N PHE A 65 -17.37 -8.44 15.03
CA PHE A 65 -17.33 -9.84 14.60
C PHE A 65 -18.43 -10.71 15.25
N SER A 66 -18.61 -10.63 16.56
CA SER A 66 -19.55 -11.48 17.30
C SER A 66 -20.99 -11.26 16.83
N THR A 67 -21.41 -10.00 16.76
CA THR A 67 -22.75 -9.61 16.29
C THR A 67 -22.98 -10.04 14.84
N SER A 68 -22.01 -9.79 13.94
CA SER A 68 -22.17 -10.15 12.53
C SER A 68 -22.17 -11.65 12.28
N LEU A 69 -21.30 -12.41 12.96
CA LEU A 69 -21.31 -13.87 12.86
C LEU A 69 -22.60 -14.49 13.40
N LYS A 70 -23.18 -13.91 14.46
CA LYS A 70 -24.49 -14.30 14.97
C LYS A 70 -25.61 -13.98 13.96
N SER A 71 -25.59 -12.77 13.38
CA SER A 71 -26.52 -12.34 12.34
C SER A 71 -26.49 -13.27 11.11
N PHE A 72 -25.28 -13.64 10.65
CA PHE A 72 -25.12 -14.65 9.60
C PHE A 72 -25.76 -15.98 9.98
N GLN A 73 -25.52 -16.48 11.19
CA GLN A 73 -26.08 -17.74 11.68
C GLN A 73 -27.62 -17.71 11.70
N ASP A 74 -28.21 -16.64 12.21
CA ASP A 74 -29.67 -16.49 12.31
C ASP A 74 -30.34 -16.43 10.93
N LYS A 75 -29.59 -15.97 9.91
CA LYS A 75 -30.03 -15.88 8.50
C LYS A 75 -29.57 -17.03 7.61
N LEU A 76 -29.06 -18.11 8.20
CA LEU A 76 -28.54 -19.27 7.47
C LEU A 76 -29.56 -19.87 6.48
N GLY A 77 -30.81 -20.03 6.92
CA GLY A 77 -31.87 -20.61 6.07
C GLY A 77 -32.14 -19.81 4.81
N GLU A 78 -32.00 -18.48 4.88
CA GLU A 78 -32.30 -17.54 3.80
C GLU A 78 -31.14 -17.38 2.82
N TYR A 79 -29.89 -17.36 3.31
CA TYR A 79 -28.73 -17.00 2.50
C TYR A 79 -27.75 -18.12 2.18
N LYS A 80 -27.89 -19.34 2.74
CA LYS A 80 -26.91 -20.43 2.52
C LYS A 80 -26.67 -20.83 1.06
N THR A 81 -27.62 -20.53 0.16
CA THR A 81 -27.52 -20.79 -1.28
C THR A 81 -26.89 -19.63 -2.05
N ASN A 82 -26.75 -18.46 -1.44
CA ASN A 82 -26.06 -17.32 -2.03
C ASN A 82 -24.56 -17.59 -2.06
N GLU A 83 -23.94 -17.48 -3.23
CA GLU A 83 -22.51 -17.78 -3.41
C GLU A 83 -21.57 -16.94 -2.54
N LYS A 84 -21.98 -15.72 -2.14
CA LYS A 84 -21.15 -14.82 -1.31
C LYS A 84 -21.31 -15.07 0.18
N TYR A 85 -22.36 -15.78 0.60
CA TYR A 85 -22.68 -15.96 2.03
C TYR A 85 -21.51 -16.62 2.78
N TRP A 86 -21.07 -17.79 2.32
CA TRP A 86 -19.94 -18.50 2.93
C TRP A 86 -18.61 -17.76 2.77
N LEU A 87 -18.41 -17.09 1.63
CA LEU A 87 -17.24 -16.24 1.39
C LEU A 87 -17.14 -15.12 2.44
N TYR A 88 -18.24 -14.43 2.73
CA TYR A 88 -18.24 -13.31 3.66
C TYR A 88 -18.07 -13.75 5.11
N ILE A 89 -18.61 -14.90 5.50
CA ILE A 89 -18.31 -15.52 6.80
C ILE A 89 -16.81 -15.86 6.89
N GLY A 90 -16.24 -16.45 5.83
CA GLY A 90 -14.80 -16.74 5.76
C GLY A 90 -13.94 -15.48 5.90
N ILE A 91 -14.29 -14.40 5.18
CA ILE A 91 -13.63 -13.09 5.33
C ILE A 91 -13.77 -12.55 6.76
N CYS A 92 -14.95 -12.66 7.37
CA CYS A 92 -15.16 -12.20 8.74
C CYS A 92 -14.25 -12.93 9.75
N TYR A 93 -14.16 -14.26 9.66
CA TYR A 93 -13.24 -15.06 10.49
C TYR A 93 -11.77 -14.77 10.19
N GLN A 94 -11.42 -14.48 8.93
CA GLN A 94 -10.07 -14.07 8.55
C GLN A 94 -9.69 -12.73 9.21
N LEU A 95 -10.59 -11.74 9.16
CA LEU A 95 -10.41 -10.43 9.80
C LEU A 95 -10.33 -10.56 11.33
N TYR A 96 -11.12 -11.47 11.91
CA TYR A 96 -11.05 -11.80 13.34
C TYR A 96 -9.73 -12.49 13.74
N GLY A 97 -9.00 -13.09 12.78
CA GLY A 97 -7.74 -13.81 13.02
C GLY A 97 -7.91 -15.32 13.20
N SER A 98 -9.11 -15.87 13.02
CA SER A 98 -9.34 -17.32 13.09
C SER A 98 -9.14 -17.98 11.73
N HIS A 99 -7.88 -18.24 11.37
CA HIS A 99 -7.51 -18.79 10.06
C HIS A 99 -8.13 -20.17 9.77
N LEU A 100 -8.22 -21.04 10.78
CA LEU A 100 -8.85 -22.36 10.63
C LEU A 100 -10.33 -22.26 10.24
N LYS A 101 -11.08 -21.41 10.94
CA LYS A 101 -12.50 -21.17 10.63
C LYS A 101 -12.67 -20.48 9.28
N ALA A 102 -11.80 -19.51 8.97
CA ALA A 102 -11.82 -18.85 7.67
C ALA A 102 -11.68 -19.87 6.52
N ASN A 103 -10.70 -20.78 6.61
CA ASN A 103 -10.50 -21.83 5.62
C ASN A 103 -11.68 -22.79 5.54
N PHE A 104 -12.25 -23.20 6.67
CA PHE A 104 -13.46 -24.03 6.68
C PHE A 104 -14.59 -23.40 5.86
N TYR A 105 -14.92 -22.13 6.09
CA TYR A 105 -15.99 -21.46 5.34
C TYR A 105 -15.61 -21.12 3.90
N TYR A 106 -14.32 -20.91 3.62
CA TYR A 106 -13.84 -20.81 2.24
C TYR A 106 -14.06 -22.10 1.47
N ASP A 107 -13.88 -23.27 2.09
CA ASP A 107 -14.08 -24.53 1.42
C ASP A 107 -15.56 -24.76 1.06
N TYR A 108 -16.51 -24.30 1.90
CA TYR A 108 -17.94 -24.22 1.53
C TYR A 108 -18.19 -23.27 0.35
N ALA A 109 -17.50 -22.13 0.32
CA ALA A 109 -17.69 -21.13 -0.72
C ALA A 109 -17.10 -21.55 -2.09
N LEU A 110 -16.30 -22.62 -2.16
CA LEU A 110 -15.69 -23.11 -3.41
C LEU A 110 -16.73 -23.61 -4.42
N SER A 111 -17.94 -23.99 -4.00
CA SER A 111 -19.03 -24.36 -4.91
C SER A 111 -19.65 -23.17 -5.65
N GLY A 112 -19.24 -21.94 -5.33
CA GLY A 112 -19.71 -20.71 -5.98
C GLY A 112 -19.12 -20.50 -7.39
N SER A 113 -19.42 -19.34 -7.99
CA SER A 113 -18.89 -18.98 -9.31
C SER A 113 -17.37 -18.88 -9.34
N LYS A 114 -16.79 -18.82 -10.54
CA LYS A 114 -15.35 -18.55 -10.74
C LYS A 114 -14.91 -17.25 -10.07
N TYR A 115 -15.78 -16.24 -9.98
CA TYR A 115 -15.50 -14.99 -9.27
C TYR A 115 -15.41 -15.20 -7.76
N THR A 116 -16.33 -15.98 -7.19
CA THR A 116 -16.29 -16.38 -5.78
C THR A 116 -15.03 -17.18 -5.47
N GLN A 117 -14.71 -18.16 -6.30
CA GLN A 117 -13.48 -18.95 -6.18
C GLN A 117 -12.21 -18.09 -6.29
N ALA A 118 -12.17 -17.14 -7.24
CA ALA A 118 -11.07 -16.19 -7.36
C ALA A 118 -10.93 -15.33 -6.08
N ALA A 119 -12.03 -14.79 -5.56
CA ALA A 119 -12.01 -14.01 -4.32
C ALA A 119 -11.48 -14.82 -3.13
N ILE A 120 -11.83 -16.11 -3.03
CA ILE A 120 -11.29 -17.02 -2.00
C ILE A 120 -9.78 -17.18 -2.14
N LEU A 121 -9.29 -17.47 -3.35
CA LEU A 121 -7.85 -17.63 -3.61
C LEU A 121 -7.08 -16.35 -3.29
N ASN A 122 -7.62 -15.19 -3.66
CA ASN A 122 -7.06 -13.89 -3.29
C ASN A 122 -6.98 -13.70 -1.76
N ASN A 123 -8.04 -14.06 -1.01
CA ASN A 123 -8.04 -13.95 0.45
C ASN A 123 -7.04 -14.93 1.09
N LYS A 124 -6.99 -16.19 0.64
CA LYS A 124 -5.98 -17.17 1.08
C LYS A 124 -4.56 -16.66 0.79
N ALA A 125 -4.33 -16.03 -0.37
CA ALA A 125 -3.05 -15.42 -0.69
C ALA A 125 -2.69 -14.27 0.26
N LEU A 126 -3.64 -13.40 0.62
CA LEU A 126 -3.40 -12.33 1.60
C LEU A 126 -2.98 -12.87 2.98
N VAL A 127 -3.58 -13.99 3.42
CA VAL A 127 -3.16 -14.68 4.65
C VAL A 127 -1.73 -15.20 4.52
N ALA A 128 -1.40 -15.87 3.42
CA ALA A 128 -0.05 -16.35 3.17
C ALA A 128 0.98 -15.19 3.13
N MET A 129 0.64 -14.08 2.48
CA MET A 129 1.47 -12.86 2.45
C MET A 129 1.70 -12.29 3.85
N LYS A 130 0.65 -12.22 4.69
CA LYS A 130 0.76 -11.76 6.08
C LYS A 130 1.64 -12.68 6.93
N ALA A 131 1.57 -13.99 6.67
CA ALA A 131 2.44 -14.99 7.28
C ALA A 131 3.87 -15.01 6.69
N ARG A 132 4.17 -14.16 5.69
CA ARG A 132 5.42 -14.14 4.91
C ARG A 132 5.69 -15.43 4.11
N ASN A 133 4.67 -16.25 3.88
CA ASN A 133 4.71 -17.42 3.01
C ASN A 133 4.46 -16.99 1.55
N PHE A 134 5.44 -16.32 0.95
CA PHE A 134 5.28 -15.75 -0.38
C PHE A 134 5.22 -16.81 -1.49
N ASP A 135 5.90 -17.95 -1.30
CA ASP A 135 5.89 -19.07 -2.24
C ASP A 135 4.48 -19.67 -2.40
N ASP A 136 3.67 -19.65 -1.34
CA ASP A 136 2.26 -20.06 -1.40
C ASP A 136 1.37 -18.96 -2.01
N ALA A 137 1.67 -17.68 -1.75
CA ALA A 137 0.85 -16.56 -2.18
C ALA A 137 0.86 -16.37 -3.70
N PHE A 138 2.02 -16.52 -4.35
CA PHE A 138 2.17 -16.37 -5.80
C PHE A 138 1.19 -17.24 -6.61
N PRO A 139 1.21 -18.59 -6.51
CA PRO A 139 0.36 -19.46 -7.31
C PRO A 139 -1.14 -19.26 -7.01
N LEU A 140 -1.50 -18.87 -5.78
CA LEU A 140 -2.88 -18.54 -5.42
C LEU A 140 -3.38 -17.31 -6.19
N LEU A 141 -2.58 -16.24 -6.27
CA LEU A 141 -2.94 -15.03 -6.99
C LEU A 141 -2.98 -15.26 -8.51
N GLU A 142 -2.03 -16.01 -9.06
CA GLU A 142 -2.04 -16.37 -10.49
C GLU A 142 -3.31 -17.16 -10.85
N LYS A 143 -3.66 -18.16 -10.04
CA LYS A 143 -4.90 -18.94 -10.21
C LYS A 143 -6.14 -18.05 -10.04
N SER A 144 -6.14 -17.12 -9.08
CA SER A 144 -7.21 -16.14 -8.92
C SER A 144 -7.43 -15.30 -10.17
N ILE A 145 -6.36 -14.77 -10.77
CA ILE A 145 -6.43 -13.96 -11.99
C ILE A 145 -6.92 -14.81 -13.17
N LYS A 146 -6.50 -16.08 -13.27
CA LYS A 146 -6.97 -16.99 -14.31
C LYS A 146 -8.48 -17.28 -14.21
N LEU A 147 -9.01 -17.42 -12.99
CA LEU A 147 -10.43 -17.67 -12.76
C LEU A 147 -11.31 -16.44 -13.03
N ALA A 148 -10.84 -15.26 -12.63
CA ALA A 148 -11.53 -14.00 -12.84
C ALA A 148 -10.59 -12.94 -13.45
N PRO A 149 -10.35 -12.98 -14.78
CA PRO A 149 -9.42 -12.07 -15.44
C PRO A 149 -9.82 -10.60 -15.40
N THR A 150 -11.07 -10.29 -15.06
CA THR A 150 -11.59 -8.93 -14.91
C THR A 150 -11.38 -8.36 -13.51
N SER A 151 -11.08 -9.21 -12.51
CA SER A 151 -10.86 -8.75 -11.13
C SER A 151 -9.55 -7.97 -11.00
N ASN A 152 -9.62 -6.85 -10.29
CA ASN A 152 -8.52 -5.92 -10.09
C ASN A 152 -7.69 -6.27 -8.85
N VAL A 153 -8.33 -6.64 -7.74
CA VAL A 153 -7.68 -6.92 -6.44
C VAL A 153 -6.55 -7.96 -6.56
N PRO A 154 -6.75 -9.15 -7.16
CA PRO A 154 -5.68 -10.14 -7.25
C PRO A 154 -4.52 -9.69 -8.16
N LYS A 155 -4.79 -8.91 -9.21
CA LYS A 155 -3.73 -8.32 -10.05
C LYS A 155 -2.90 -7.31 -9.27
N TYR A 156 -3.56 -6.46 -8.50
CA TYR A 156 -2.89 -5.50 -7.62
C TYR A 156 -2.02 -6.23 -6.59
N ASN A 157 -2.56 -7.24 -5.90
CA ASN A 157 -1.82 -8.00 -4.90
C ASN A 157 -0.62 -8.75 -5.50
N LEU A 158 -0.78 -9.35 -6.69
CA LEU A 158 0.33 -9.99 -7.39
C LEU A 158 1.39 -8.98 -7.82
N ALA A 159 0.97 -7.79 -8.28
CA ALA A 159 1.90 -6.72 -8.59
C ALA A 159 2.70 -6.28 -7.36
N GLN A 160 2.08 -6.19 -6.17
CA GLN A 160 2.81 -5.86 -4.93
C GLN A 160 3.89 -6.90 -4.62
N LEU A 161 3.62 -8.20 -4.84
CA LEU A 161 4.64 -9.24 -4.72
C LEU A 161 5.74 -9.08 -5.76
N TYR A 162 5.40 -8.78 -7.01
CA TYR A 162 6.40 -8.51 -8.03
C TYR A 162 7.28 -7.29 -7.71
N ILE A 163 6.72 -6.21 -7.17
CA ILE A 163 7.52 -5.08 -6.67
C ILE A 163 8.45 -5.57 -5.56
N LYS A 164 7.92 -6.31 -4.58
CA LYS A 164 8.67 -6.86 -3.43
C LYS A 164 9.92 -7.62 -3.84
N PHE A 165 9.79 -8.47 -4.86
CA PHE A 165 10.86 -9.34 -5.35
C PHE A 165 11.56 -8.77 -6.58
N ASN A 166 11.45 -7.46 -6.82
CA ASN A 166 12.14 -6.74 -7.89
C ASN A 166 11.84 -7.26 -9.31
N HIS A 167 10.69 -7.88 -9.52
CA HIS A 167 10.16 -8.27 -10.83
C HIS A 167 9.38 -7.11 -11.46
N LEU A 168 10.06 -5.97 -11.64
CA LEU A 168 9.44 -4.67 -11.92
C LEU A 168 8.63 -4.64 -13.21
N GLU A 169 9.07 -5.31 -14.28
CA GLU A 169 8.33 -5.37 -15.54
C GLU A 169 7.00 -6.13 -15.42
N LYS A 170 6.98 -7.20 -14.63
CA LYS A 170 5.75 -7.95 -14.33
C LYS A 170 4.81 -7.13 -13.44
N ALA A 171 5.34 -6.40 -12.46
CA ALA A 171 4.53 -5.48 -11.66
C ALA A 171 3.91 -4.38 -12.53
N ARG A 172 4.73 -3.77 -13.40
CA ARG A 172 4.33 -2.70 -14.31
C ARG A 172 3.23 -3.14 -15.27
N SER A 173 3.32 -4.35 -15.84
CA SER A 173 2.30 -4.88 -16.75
C SER A 173 0.93 -5.09 -16.07
N LEU A 174 0.91 -5.44 -14.78
CA LEU A 174 -0.31 -5.58 -13.99
C LEU A 174 -0.90 -4.24 -13.53
N ILE A 175 -0.07 -3.28 -13.11
CA ILE A 175 -0.55 -1.98 -12.58
C ILE A 175 -0.96 -1.01 -13.69
N THR A 176 -0.26 -1.00 -14.84
CA THR A 176 -0.53 -0.07 -15.95
C THR A 176 -2.01 -0.04 -16.39
N PRO A 177 -2.69 -1.17 -16.64
CA PRO A 177 -4.10 -1.14 -17.01
C PRO A 177 -5.02 -0.64 -15.87
N LEU A 178 -4.64 -0.87 -14.61
CA LEU A 178 -5.43 -0.42 -13.46
C LEU A 178 -5.35 1.10 -13.32
N VAL A 179 -4.13 1.67 -13.39
CA VAL A 179 -3.93 3.13 -13.24
C VAL A 179 -4.49 3.92 -14.42
N ARG A 180 -4.50 3.35 -15.63
CA ARG A 180 -5.17 3.97 -16.79
C ARG A 180 -6.67 4.14 -16.59
N LYS A 181 -7.31 3.17 -15.93
CA LYS A 181 -8.76 3.20 -15.65
C LYS A 181 -9.12 4.04 -14.41
N ASN A 182 -8.22 4.10 -13.42
CA ASN A 182 -8.45 4.78 -12.16
C ASN A 182 -7.27 5.72 -11.89
N GLN A 183 -7.23 6.84 -12.62
CA GLN A 183 -6.08 7.74 -12.64
C GLN A 183 -5.86 8.48 -11.31
N GLY A 184 -6.90 8.56 -10.48
CA GLY A 184 -6.86 9.15 -9.13
C GLY A 184 -6.63 8.16 -8.00
N ASP A 185 -6.54 6.84 -8.27
CA ASP A 185 -6.33 5.84 -7.21
C ASP A 185 -4.92 6.02 -6.61
N VAL A 186 -4.89 6.50 -5.37
CA VAL A 186 -3.66 6.86 -4.68
C VAL A 186 -2.69 5.67 -4.51
N ASP A 187 -3.21 4.46 -4.36
CA ASP A 187 -2.38 3.27 -4.15
C ASP A 187 -1.81 2.74 -5.48
N LEU A 188 -2.55 2.93 -6.58
CA LEU A 188 -2.02 2.66 -7.92
C LEU A 188 -0.95 3.68 -8.32
N ILE A 189 -1.14 4.96 -7.99
CA ILE A 189 -0.12 6.01 -8.16
C ILE A 189 1.13 5.66 -7.35
N LEU A 190 0.98 5.31 -6.07
CA LEU A 190 2.10 4.90 -5.21
C LEU A 190 2.80 3.65 -5.75
N SER A 191 2.05 2.65 -6.21
CA SER A 191 2.63 1.43 -6.80
C SER A 191 3.46 1.76 -8.04
N MET A 192 2.96 2.62 -8.93
CA MET A 192 3.70 3.00 -10.11
C MET A 192 4.94 3.84 -9.76
N MET A 193 4.82 4.80 -8.85
CA MET A 193 5.98 5.56 -8.35
C MET A 193 7.06 4.62 -7.77
N THR A 194 6.65 3.62 -6.98
CA THR A 194 7.56 2.64 -6.37
C THR A 194 8.27 1.79 -7.42
N ILE A 195 7.55 1.36 -8.47
CA ILE A 195 8.14 0.66 -9.61
C ILE A 195 9.21 1.53 -10.30
N GLU A 196 8.94 2.82 -10.50
CA GLU A 196 9.90 3.74 -11.13
C GLU A 196 11.13 4.03 -10.25
N ILE A 197 10.94 4.22 -8.94
CA ILE A 197 12.05 4.36 -7.97
C ILE A 197 12.92 3.11 -8.02
N ALA A 198 12.34 1.91 -7.94
CA ALA A 198 13.06 0.65 -7.98
C ALA A 198 13.79 0.42 -9.32
N SER A 199 13.22 0.94 -10.40
CA SER A 199 13.80 0.93 -11.74
C SER A 199 14.89 2.01 -11.93
N LYS A 200 15.10 2.87 -10.93
CA LYS A 200 15.94 4.08 -10.97
C LYS A 200 15.55 5.09 -12.04
N ASP A 201 14.31 5.02 -12.53
CA ASP A 201 13.76 6.06 -13.41
C ASP A 201 13.18 7.18 -12.54
N TYR A 202 14.07 7.97 -11.95
CA TYR A 202 13.68 9.05 -11.04
C TYR A 202 12.88 10.14 -11.75
N LYS A 203 13.05 10.30 -13.07
CA LYS A 203 12.24 11.22 -13.87
C LYS A 203 10.78 10.80 -13.89
N ARG A 204 10.49 9.53 -14.20
CA ARG A 204 9.12 9.00 -14.16
C ARG A 204 8.60 8.93 -12.73
N ALA A 205 9.42 8.56 -11.75
CA ALA A 205 9.02 8.58 -10.35
C ALA A 205 8.56 9.98 -9.90
N ASN A 206 9.29 11.03 -10.29
CA ASN A 206 8.94 12.42 -9.96
C ASN A 206 7.65 12.88 -10.64
N TYR A 207 7.36 12.40 -11.85
CA TYR A 207 6.05 12.60 -12.49
C TYR A 207 4.91 12.00 -11.64
N TRP A 208 5.09 10.79 -11.11
CA TRP A 208 4.07 10.16 -10.25
C TRP A 208 3.96 10.83 -8.88
N ALA A 209 5.07 11.27 -8.29
CA ALA A 209 5.07 12.03 -7.04
C ALA A 209 4.23 13.31 -7.13
N GLY A 210 4.28 14.01 -8.27
CA GLY A 210 3.49 15.21 -8.53
C GLY A 210 1.97 14.99 -8.61
N LYS A 211 1.49 13.74 -8.59
CA LYS A 211 0.05 13.44 -8.55
C LYS A 211 -0.53 13.42 -7.13
N PHE A 212 0.32 13.40 -6.10
CA PHE A 212 -0.16 13.44 -4.71
C PHE A 212 -0.49 14.87 -4.30
N ASN A 213 -1.65 15.05 -3.66
CA ASN A 213 -1.98 16.31 -2.99
C ASN A 213 -1.34 16.39 -1.59
N SER A 214 -1.36 17.59 -1.00
CA SER A 214 -0.75 17.86 0.32
C SER A 214 -1.23 16.92 1.43
N LYS A 215 -2.51 16.51 1.43
CA LYS A 215 -3.05 15.57 2.41
C LYS A 215 -2.51 14.15 2.20
N GLN A 216 -2.42 13.70 0.96
CA GLN A 216 -1.86 12.38 0.61
C GLN A 216 -0.37 12.30 0.95
N LEU A 217 0.38 13.38 0.76
CA LEU A 217 1.81 13.46 1.12
C LEU A 217 2.10 13.29 2.62
N THR A 218 1.10 13.44 3.49
CA THR A 218 1.25 13.15 4.92
C THR A 218 1.06 11.67 5.27
N ARG A 219 0.55 10.85 4.34
CA ARG A 219 0.34 9.41 4.58
C ARG A 219 1.69 8.74 4.75
N GLU A 220 1.80 7.89 5.76
CA GLU A 220 3.04 7.34 6.27
C GLU A 220 3.89 6.67 5.17
N ASP A 221 3.31 5.80 4.35
CA ASP A 221 4.00 5.20 3.20
C ASP A 221 4.35 6.21 2.10
N ILE A 222 3.40 7.04 1.65
CA ILE A 222 3.61 8.01 0.56
C ILE A 222 4.72 9.00 0.93
N SER A 223 4.66 9.58 2.13
CA SER A 223 5.68 10.50 2.64
C SER A 223 7.07 9.86 2.60
N LEU A 224 7.18 8.61 3.06
CA LEU A 224 8.44 7.87 3.05
C LEU A 224 9.01 7.69 1.63
N TYR A 225 8.20 7.24 0.67
CA TYR A 225 8.69 7.02 -0.70
C TYR A 225 8.96 8.33 -1.46
N VAL A 226 8.17 9.38 -1.24
CA VAL A 226 8.42 10.70 -1.86
C VAL A 226 9.70 11.32 -1.28
N ALA A 227 9.90 11.23 0.03
CA ALA A 227 11.15 11.66 0.65
C ALA A 227 12.35 10.84 0.15
N LEU A 228 12.18 9.52 -0.03
CA LEU A 228 13.21 8.66 -0.62
C LEU A 228 13.56 9.11 -2.04
N LEU A 229 12.55 9.39 -2.88
CA LEU A 229 12.78 9.89 -4.22
C LEU A 229 13.55 11.22 -4.21
N TYR A 230 13.17 12.16 -3.36
CA TYR A 230 13.88 13.45 -3.25
C TYR A 230 15.31 13.27 -2.72
N TYR A 231 15.54 12.35 -1.79
CA TYR A 231 16.87 11.98 -1.36
C TYR A 231 17.71 11.44 -2.54
N GLU A 232 17.16 10.52 -3.35
CA GLU A 232 17.84 9.97 -4.54
C GLU A 232 18.11 11.00 -5.63
N LEU A 233 17.28 12.06 -5.71
CA LEU A 233 17.48 13.19 -6.61
C LEU A 233 18.49 14.24 -6.07
N GLY A 234 18.96 14.09 -4.82
CA GLY A 234 19.81 15.07 -4.15
C GLY A 234 19.07 16.29 -3.59
N ASN A 235 17.73 16.28 -3.63
CA ASN A 235 16.84 17.33 -3.13
C ASN A 235 16.59 17.13 -1.63
N TYR A 236 17.65 17.25 -0.82
CA TYR A 236 17.61 16.86 0.60
C TYR A 236 16.72 17.76 1.45
N ALA A 237 16.57 19.05 1.11
CA ALA A 237 15.71 19.98 1.84
C ALA A 237 14.23 19.61 1.66
N GLU A 238 13.83 19.30 0.43
CA GLU A 238 12.49 18.82 0.09
C GLU A 238 12.23 17.45 0.71
N ALA A 239 13.23 16.54 0.69
CA ALA A 239 13.12 15.26 1.37
C ALA A 239 12.85 15.43 2.89
N LYS A 240 13.56 16.37 3.53
CA LYS A 240 13.38 16.71 4.95
C LYS A 240 11.99 17.28 5.24
N GLU A 241 11.50 18.16 4.37
CA GLU A 241 10.17 18.75 4.51
C GLU A 241 9.08 17.68 4.42
N ILE A 242 9.16 16.79 3.43
CA ILE A 242 8.16 15.74 3.22
C ILE A 242 8.13 14.75 4.39
N ILE A 243 9.30 14.25 4.81
CA ILE A 243 9.37 13.29 5.92
C ILE A 243 8.97 13.93 7.25
N GLY A 244 9.20 15.24 7.43
CA GLY A 244 8.76 15.99 8.61
C GLY A 244 7.25 16.15 8.74
N LYS A 245 6.50 16.03 7.63
CA LYS A 245 5.02 16.07 7.61
C LYS A 245 4.38 14.69 7.71
N GLN A 246 5.18 13.64 7.86
CA GLN A 246 4.70 12.27 7.95
C GLN A 246 3.80 12.09 9.18
N ARG A 247 2.61 11.52 8.99
CA ARG A 247 1.75 11.10 10.10
C ARG A 247 2.42 9.96 10.89
N ALA A 248 2.23 9.97 12.20
CA ALA A 248 2.67 8.89 13.06
C ALA A 248 2.07 7.55 12.59
N THR A 249 2.89 6.50 12.62
CA THR A 249 2.50 5.16 12.16
C THR A 249 2.80 4.13 13.24
N ILE A 250 1.93 3.12 13.33
CA ILE A 250 2.13 1.93 14.16
C ILE A 250 2.84 0.80 13.38
N ILE A 251 3.17 1.05 12.11
CA ILE A 251 3.83 0.07 11.24
C ILE A 251 5.34 0.21 11.47
N ASP A 252 5.89 -0.71 12.25
CA ASP A 252 7.28 -0.67 12.71
C ASP A 252 8.29 -0.57 11.56
N GLU A 253 8.01 -1.23 10.43
CA GLU A 253 8.86 -1.18 9.25
C GLU A 253 8.92 0.23 8.65
N ILE A 254 7.76 0.91 8.54
CA ILE A 254 7.68 2.29 8.03
C ILE A 254 8.34 3.24 9.02
N ALA A 255 8.02 3.12 10.32
CA ALA A 255 8.61 3.96 11.35
C ALA A 255 10.14 3.84 11.40
N THR A 256 10.67 2.62 11.24
CA THR A 256 12.12 2.37 11.21
C THR A 256 12.75 2.93 9.94
N ALA A 257 12.16 2.67 8.77
CA ALA A 257 12.67 3.20 7.51
C ALA A 257 12.66 4.74 7.46
N SER A 258 11.61 5.38 7.98
CA SER A 258 11.52 6.83 8.11
C SER A 258 12.62 7.42 8.98
N ARG A 259 12.89 6.82 10.15
CA ARG A 259 13.96 7.27 11.04
C ARG A 259 15.34 7.17 10.38
N GLU A 260 15.61 6.04 9.72
CA GLU A 260 16.87 5.82 9.01
C GLU A 260 17.03 6.79 7.83
N LEU A 261 15.99 6.99 7.03
CA LEU A 261 16.01 7.95 5.93
C LEU A 261 16.21 9.38 6.45
N ASN A 262 15.49 9.79 7.49
CA ASN A 262 15.63 11.13 8.06
C ASN A 262 17.06 11.37 8.56
N LYS A 263 17.68 10.39 9.23
CA LYS A 263 19.09 10.47 9.64
C LYS A 263 20.03 10.68 8.45
N LYS A 264 19.80 9.97 7.34
CA LYS A 264 20.60 10.12 6.11
C LYS A 264 20.43 11.51 5.48
N ILE A 265 19.21 12.02 5.47
CA ILE A 265 18.91 13.38 4.99
C ILE A 265 19.66 14.41 5.84
N ASP A 266 19.61 14.28 7.18
CA ASP A 266 20.28 15.21 8.10
C ASP A 266 21.80 15.24 7.90
N ILE A 267 22.42 14.07 7.64
CA ILE A 267 23.85 13.97 7.31
C ILE A 267 24.20 14.74 6.03
N GLU A 268 23.42 14.57 4.96
CA GLU A 268 23.67 15.26 3.69
C GLU A 268 23.45 16.76 3.78
N LEU A 269 22.44 17.20 4.54
CA LEU A 269 22.20 18.62 4.79
C LEU A 269 23.35 19.29 5.56
N GLU A 270 23.89 18.62 6.60
CA GLU A 270 25.03 19.17 7.32
C GLU A 270 26.29 19.22 6.44
N ARG A 271 26.54 18.18 5.63
CA ARG A 271 27.65 18.19 4.65
C ARG A 271 27.56 19.39 3.70
N ILE A 272 26.37 19.67 3.15
CA ILE A 272 26.16 20.82 2.25
C ILE A 272 26.42 22.15 2.96
N LYS A 273 26.00 22.27 4.22
CA LYS A 273 26.22 23.45 5.05
C LYS A 273 27.71 23.67 5.32
N GLU A 274 28.44 22.64 5.73
CA GLU A 274 29.89 22.69 5.95
C GLU A 274 30.67 23.09 4.67
N GLU A 275 30.27 22.54 3.51
CA GLU A 275 30.87 22.91 2.23
C GLU A 275 30.64 24.38 1.85
N LYS A 276 29.46 24.90 2.17
CA LYS A 276 29.13 26.32 1.95
C LYS A 276 29.93 27.23 2.87
N ASP A 277 29.98 26.92 4.16
CA ASP A 277 30.71 27.69 5.17
C ASP A 277 32.22 27.73 4.86
N SER A 278 32.78 26.61 4.39
CA SER A 278 34.18 26.52 3.94
C SER A 278 34.47 27.39 2.72
N LYS A 279 33.58 27.41 1.72
CA LYS A 279 33.70 28.29 0.54
C LYS A 279 33.63 29.76 0.93
N ASP A 280 32.71 30.13 1.80
CA ASP A 280 32.55 31.50 2.27
C ASP A 280 33.76 31.98 3.07
N ALA A 281 34.35 31.10 3.90
CA ALA A 281 35.58 31.39 4.62
C ALA A 281 36.78 31.60 3.67
N ASN A 282 36.90 30.80 2.61
CA ASN A 282 37.96 30.94 1.60
C ASN A 282 37.79 32.21 0.76
N ASN A 283 36.56 32.57 0.38
CA ASN A 283 36.28 33.82 -0.32
C ASN A 283 36.64 35.06 0.53
N LYS A 284 36.28 35.07 1.82
CA LYS A 284 36.67 36.16 2.75
C LYS A 284 38.20 36.30 2.87
N LYS A 285 38.94 35.19 2.95
CA LYS A 285 40.42 35.20 2.97
C LYS A 285 41.03 35.68 1.63
N GLY A 286 40.40 35.36 0.50
CA GLY A 286 40.82 35.83 -0.82
C GLY A 286 40.64 37.34 -1.01
N VAL A 287 39.48 37.88 -0.63
CA VAL A 287 39.18 39.33 -0.70
C VAL A 287 40.13 40.14 0.18
N ASN A 288 40.42 39.68 1.40
CA ASN A 288 41.36 40.35 2.30
C ASN A 288 42.82 40.34 1.80
N ARG A 289 43.21 39.38 0.94
CA ARG A 289 44.55 39.37 0.32
C ARG A 289 44.68 40.33 -0.85
N VAL A 290 43.58 40.67 -1.52
CA VAL A 290 43.56 41.63 -2.65
C VAL A 290 43.53 43.08 -2.14
N ALA A 291 42.90 43.34 -0.99
CA ALA A 291 42.78 44.69 -0.43
C ALA A 291 44.06 45.26 0.25
N VAL A 292 45.14 44.48 0.38
CA VAL A 292 46.39 44.89 1.08
C VAL A 292 47.50 45.32 0.10
N LYS A 293 47.18 45.53 -1.18
CA LYS A 293 48.08 46.19 -2.13
C LYS A 293 47.46 47.50 -2.61
N ASN A 294 47.73 48.58 -1.88
CA ASN A 294 47.82 49.97 -2.38
C ASN A 294 48.46 50.83 -1.29
#